data_AF-A0A851PD79-F1
#
_entry.id   AF-A0A851PD79-F1
#
_cell.length_a   1.000
_cell.length_b   1.000
_cell.length_c   1.000
_cell.angle_alpha   90.00
_cell.angle_beta   90.00
_cell.angle_gamma   90.00
#
_symmetry.space_group_name_H-M   'P 1'
#
loop_
_entity.id
_entity.type
_entity.pdbx_description
1 polymer ?
#
loop_
_entity_poly.entity_id
_entity_poly.type
_entity_poly.pdbx_seq_one_letter_code
_entity_poly.pdbx_strand_id
1 'polypeptide(L)'
;ISTEGDLVIGGLFPIHEKGVGSEDCGKINEHRGIQRLEAMLFALDEINKDPSILPGVRLGAHILDTCSKDTYALEQSLDFVRASLTRVDGSEHICPDGSYAVHDDVPTAITGVIGGSYSDVSIQV
;
A
#
# COMPACT_ATOMS: atom_id res chain seq x y z
N ILE A 1 -4.58 5.65 -1.12
CA ILE A 1 -3.78 6.82 -1.55
C ILE A 1 -2.48 6.30 -2.14
N SER A 2 -2.07 6.77 -3.31
CA SER A 2 -0.81 6.34 -3.92
C SER A 2 0.00 7.56 -4.35
N THR A 3 1.29 7.56 -4.02
CA THR A 3 2.26 8.59 -4.43
C THR A 3 3.53 7.92 -4.92
N GLU A 4 4.01 8.35 -6.08
CA GLU A 4 5.21 7.80 -6.69
C GLU A 4 6.49 8.16 -5.90
N GLY A 5 7.47 7.28 -6.00
CA GLY A 5 8.80 7.43 -5.43
C GLY A 5 9.71 6.31 -5.89
N ASP A 6 11.02 6.48 -5.69
CA ASP A 6 12.03 5.47 -6.00
C ASP A 6 11.84 4.22 -5.12
N LEU A 7 11.41 4.43 -3.86
CA LEU A 7 10.98 3.39 -2.93
C LEU A 7 9.57 3.70 -2.45
N VAL A 8 8.66 2.74 -2.54
CA VAL A 8 7.26 2.92 -2.10
C VAL A 8 7.02 2.19 -0.80
N ILE A 9 6.50 2.91 0.20
CA ILE A 9 6.13 2.37 1.51
C ILE A 9 4.62 2.09 1.56
N GLY A 10 4.25 0.86 1.88
CA GLY A 10 2.86 0.48 2.10
C GLY A 10 2.34 1.03 3.43
N GLY A 11 1.09 1.46 3.47
CA GLY A 11 0.44 1.96 4.67
C GLY A 11 -0.88 1.24 4.96
N LEU A 12 -1.13 0.85 6.21
CA LEU A 12 -2.41 0.26 6.63
C LEU A 12 -2.99 1.00 7.84
N PHE A 13 -4.06 1.76 7.62
CA PHE A 13 -4.73 2.55 8.65
C PHE A 13 -6.23 2.26 8.71
N PRO A 14 -6.85 2.30 9.90
CA PRO A 14 -8.30 2.15 10.04
C PRO A 14 -8.97 3.48 9.72
N ILE A 15 -8.99 3.87 8.44
CA ILE A 15 -9.61 5.12 7.97
C ILE A 15 -11.10 5.08 8.31
N HIS A 16 -11.73 3.92 8.11
CA HIS A 16 -13.09 3.66 8.55
C HIS A 16 -13.14 2.72 9.76
N GLU A 17 -14.19 2.87 10.55
CA GLU A 17 -14.64 1.86 11.51
C GLU A 17 -15.18 0.63 10.80
N LYS A 18 -15.40 -0.45 11.55
CA LYS A 18 -16.02 -1.66 11.02
C LYS A 18 -17.46 -1.39 10.61
N GLY A 19 -17.83 -1.80 9.38
CA GLY A 19 -19.20 -1.67 8.89
C GLY A 19 -20.21 -2.53 9.66
N VAL A 20 -21.50 -2.24 9.49
CA VAL A 20 -22.60 -2.95 10.15
C VAL A 20 -23.32 -3.83 9.13
N GLY A 21 -23.59 -5.08 9.49
CA GLY A 21 -24.28 -6.03 8.62
C GLY A 21 -23.40 -6.48 7.46
N SER A 22 -23.80 -6.13 6.23
CA SER A 22 -23.10 -6.52 4.99
C SER A 22 -22.09 -5.49 4.49
N GLU A 23 -21.97 -4.33 5.15
CA GLU A 23 -20.98 -3.31 4.79
C GLU A 23 -19.62 -3.65 5.39
N ASP A 24 -18.55 -3.55 4.61
CA ASP A 24 -17.18 -3.78 5.10
C ASP A 24 -16.68 -2.62 5.97
N CYS A 25 -17.01 -1.40 5.56
CA CYS A 25 -16.51 -0.16 6.13
C CYS A 25 -17.66 0.69 6.66
N GLY A 26 -17.48 1.27 7.85
CA GLY A 26 -18.44 2.14 8.52
C GLY A 26 -18.06 3.61 8.40
N LYS A 27 -18.33 4.38 9.45
CA LYS A 27 -17.99 5.81 9.51
C LYS A 27 -16.48 6.05 9.54
N ILE A 28 -16.06 7.24 9.12
CA ILE A 28 -14.67 7.68 9.21
C ILE A 28 -14.22 7.74 10.68
N ASN A 29 -13.02 7.22 10.93
CA ASN A 29 -12.33 7.27 12.20
C ASN A 29 -11.32 8.42 12.19
N GLU A 30 -11.75 9.59 12.63
CA GLU A 30 -10.98 10.84 12.51
C GLU A 30 -9.63 10.77 13.25
N HIS A 31 -9.62 10.22 14.46
CA HIS A 31 -8.43 10.22 15.32
C HIS A 31 -7.46 9.07 15.06
N ARG A 32 -7.95 7.84 14.83
CA ARG A 32 -7.07 6.68 14.62
C ARG A 32 -6.89 6.33 13.14
N GLY A 33 -7.75 6.82 12.27
CA GLY A 33 -7.64 6.68 10.82
C GLY A 33 -6.94 7.89 10.23
N ILE A 34 -7.70 8.97 10.02
CA ILE A 34 -7.25 10.16 9.27
C ILE A 34 -6.00 10.78 9.91
N GLN A 35 -6.00 11.05 11.21
CA GLN A 35 -4.85 11.68 11.85
C GLN A 35 -3.55 10.85 11.72
N ARG A 36 -3.65 9.51 11.77
CA ARG A 36 -2.49 8.63 11.64
C ARG A 36 -2.01 8.51 10.19
N LEU A 37 -2.94 8.48 9.25
CA LEU A 37 -2.65 8.54 7.83
C LEU A 37 -1.90 9.83 7.49
N GLU A 38 -2.43 10.97 7.93
CA GLU A 38 -1.79 12.28 7.73
C GLU A 38 -0.43 12.36 8.42
N ALA A 39 -0.27 11.74 9.59
CA ALA A 39 1.03 11.65 10.26
C ALA A 39 2.07 10.86 9.44
N MET A 40 1.67 9.80 8.75
CA MET A 40 2.56 9.08 7.84
C MET A 40 2.95 9.94 6.64
N LEU A 41 1.99 10.61 6.00
CA LEU A 41 2.26 11.52 4.88
C LEU A 41 3.19 12.66 5.29
N PHE A 42 2.93 13.26 6.45
CA PHE A 42 3.80 14.28 7.04
C PHE A 42 5.22 13.75 7.25
N ALA A 43 5.37 12.55 7.82
CA ALA A 43 6.70 11.96 8.03
C ALA A 43 7.45 11.72 6.72
N LEU A 44 6.77 11.24 5.67
CA LEU A 44 7.38 11.06 4.35
C LEU A 44 7.80 12.39 3.73
N ASP A 45 6.98 13.43 3.87
CA ASP A 45 7.31 14.78 3.41
C ASP A 45 8.55 15.35 4.12
N GLU A 46 8.67 15.15 5.43
CA GLU A 46 9.84 15.61 6.19
C GLU A 46 11.10 14.84 5.80
N ILE A 47 11.02 13.52 5.62
CA ILE A 47 12.15 12.69 5.16
C ILE A 47 12.60 13.14 3.75
N ASN A 48 11.66 13.32 2.82
CA ASN A 48 11.97 13.71 1.45
C ASN A 48 12.57 15.13 1.33
N LYS A 49 12.36 16.00 2.33
CA LYS A 49 12.95 17.36 2.38
C LYS A 49 14.30 17.39 3.09
N ASP A 50 14.61 16.40 3.93
CA ASP A 50 15.85 16.36 4.72
C ASP A 50 17.01 15.81 3.86
N PRO A 51 18.00 16.64 3.48
CA PRO A 51 19.12 16.17 2.67
C PRO A 51 20.06 15.20 3.41
N SER A 52 19.90 15.03 4.72
CA SER A 52 20.70 14.10 5.52
C SER A 52 20.11 12.68 5.56
N ILE A 53 18.84 12.51 5.21
CA ILE A 53 18.13 11.22 5.23
C ILE A 53 17.83 10.82 3.79
N LEU A 54 18.36 9.68 3.35
CA LEU A 54 18.15 9.12 1.98
C LEU A 54 18.45 10.12 0.83
N PRO A 55 19.66 10.72 0.78
CA PRO A 55 19.98 11.68 -0.27
C PRO A 55 19.88 11.06 -1.67
N GLY A 56 19.10 11.69 -2.55
CA GLY A 56 18.90 11.24 -3.92
C GLY A 56 17.88 10.10 -4.09
N VAL A 57 17.15 9.74 -3.03
CA VAL A 57 16.08 8.74 -3.08
C VAL A 57 14.81 9.36 -2.53
N ARG A 58 13.74 9.38 -3.33
CA ARG A 58 12.42 9.87 -2.90
C ARG A 58 11.55 8.70 -2.43
N LEU A 59 11.02 8.82 -1.22
CA LEU A 59 10.02 7.89 -0.71
C LEU A 59 8.63 8.24 -1.26
N GLY A 60 7.97 7.23 -1.82
CA GLY A 60 6.55 7.22 -2.16
C GLY A 60 5.74 6.43 -1.13
N ALA A 61 4.43 6.35 -1.35
CA ALA A 61 3.49 5.71 -0.43
C ALA A 61 2.39 4.98 -1.20
N HIS A 62 1.96 3.84 -0.67
CA HIS A 62 0.74 3.16 -1.10
C HIS A 62 -0.09 2.79 0.12
N ILE A 63 -1.06 3.62 0.45
CA ILE A 63 -1.85 3.54 1.69
C ILE A 63 -3.22 2.96 1.40
N LEU A 64 -3.58 1.93 2.14
CA LEU A 64 -4.85 1.22 2.07
C LEU A 64 -5.60 1.32 3.41
N ASP A 65 -6.92 1.24 3.32
CA ASP A 65 -7.80 1.22 4.49
C ASP A 65 -7.97 -0.21 5.02
N THR A 66 -7.95 -0.38 6.33
CA THR A 66 -8.23 -1.67 6.98
C THR A 66 -9.70 -1.83 7.35
N CYS A 67 -10.49 -0.75 7.32
CA CYS A 67 -11.89 -0.71 7.77
C CYS A 67 -12.09 -1.33 9.17
N SER A 68 -11.04 -1.30 10.00
CA SER A 68 -11.01 -1.96 11.32
C SER A 68 -11.46 -3.44 11.28
N LYS A 69 -11.17 -4.15 10.18
CA LYS A 69 -11.57 -5.53 9.92
C LYS A 69 -10.39 -6.31 9.32
N ASP A 70 -9.93 -7.33 10.04
CA ASP A 70 -8.82 -8.22 9.67
C ASP A 70 -8.92 -8.83 8.27
N THR A 71 -10.08 -9.41 7.94
CA THR A 71 -10.37 -10.04 6.64
C THR A 71 -10.33 -9.05 5.49
N TYR A 72 -10.88 -7.85 5.68
CA TYR A 72 -10.80 -6.79 4.68
C TYR A 72 -9.35 -6.32 4.50
N ALA A 73 -8.63 -6.11 5.61
CA ALA A 73 -7.23 -5.71 5.58
C ALA A 73 -6.35 -6.75 4.88
N LEU A 74 -6.61 -8.05 5.06
CA LEU A 74 -5.92 -9.13 4.35
C LEU A 74 -6.12 -9.02 2.84
N GLU A 75 -7.36 -8.82 2.39
CA GLU A 75 -7.67 -8.64 0.97
C GLU A 75 -6.95 -7.42 0.38
N GLN A 76 -6.85 -6.32 1.14
CA GLN A 76 -6.08 -5.14 0.74
C GLN A 76 -4.58 -5.43 0.68
N SER A 77 -4.02 -6.12 1.67
CA SER A 77 -2.58 -6.46 1.72
C SER A 77 -2.12 -7.33 0.55
N LEU A 78 -3.03 -8.08 -0.10
CA LEU A 78 -2.71 -8.79 -1.33
C LEU A 78 -2.20 -7.83 -2.43
N ASP A 79 -2.64 -6.58 -2.43
CA ASP A 79 -2.19 -5.59 -3.41
C ASP A 79 -0.70 -5.28 -3.27
N PHE A 80 -0.15 -5.33 -2.05
CA PHE A 80 1.28 -5.10 -1.79
C PHE A 80 2.18 -6.20 -2.36
N VAL A 81 1.68 -7.44 -2.44
CA VAL A 81 2.48 -8.59 -2.91
C VAL A 81 2.29 -8.89 -4.40
N ARG A 82 1.21 -8.39 -5.04
CA ARG A 82 0.93 -8.60 -6.47
C ARG A 82 2.13 -8.23 -7.35
N ALA A 83 2.73 -7.07 -7.10
CA ALA A 83 3.92 -6.58 -7.78
C ALA A 83 5.09 -7.58 -7.76
N SER A 84 5.26 -8.28 -6.64
CA SER A 84 6.34 -9.24 -6.45
C SER A 84 6.03 -10.58 -7.09
N LEU A 85 4.75 -10.97 -7.15
CA LEU A 85 4.31 -12.22 -7.76
C LEU A 85 4.33 -12.16 -9.30
N THR A 86 3.96 -11.03 -9.90
CA THR A 86 3.98 -10.87 -11.36
C THR A 86 5.40 -10.85 -11.91
N ARG A 87 6.39 -10.42 -11.13
CA ARG A 87 7.82 -10.52 -11.51
C ARG A 87 8.34 -11.96 -11.57
N VAL A 88 7.66 -12.91 -10.93
CA VAL A 88 8.08 -14.33 -10.92
C VAL A 88 7.62 -15.07 -12.18
N ASP A 89 6.57 -14.59 -12.85
CA ASP A 89 6.13 -15.16 -14.13
C ASP A 89 6.94 -14.57 -15.28
N GLY A 90 8.17 -15.07 -15.45
CA GLY A 90 9.04 -14.77 -16.58
C GLY A 90 8.62 -15.44 -17.88
N SER A 91 7.33 -15.76 -18.07
CA SER A 91 6.86 -16.24 -19.36
C SER A 91 6.81 -15.06 -20.34
N GLU A 92 7.84 -14.94 -21.18
CA GLU A 92 7.81 -14.07 -22.36
C GLU A 92 6.60 -14.46 -23.21
N HIS A 93 5.50 -13.74 -23.05
CA HIS A 93 4.35 -13.90 -23.91
C HIS A 93 4.69 -13.31 -25.28
N ILE A 94 4.66 -14.14 -26.31
CA ILE A 94 4.90 -13.73 -27.70
C ILE A 94 3.54 -13.56 -28.37
N CYS A 95 3.29 -12.37 -28.89
CA CYS A 95 2.11 -12.05 -29.67
C CYS A 95 2.12 -12.81 -31.01
N PRO A 96 0.97 -13.02 -31.69
CA PRO A 96 0.90 -13.73 -32.97
C PRO A 96 1.77 -13.12 -34.10
N ASP A 97 2.19 -11.87 -33.95
CA ASP A 97 3.08 -11.14 -34.86
C ASP A 97 4.58 -11.35 -34.56
N GLY A 98 4.91 -12.16 -33.55
CA GLY A 98 6.28 -12.42 -33.11
C GLY A 98 6.90 -11.34 -32.23
N SER A 99 6.12 -10.33 -31.82
CA SER A 99 6.56 -9.33 -30.84
C SER A 99 6.44 -9.83 -29.40
N TYR A 100 7.23 -9.25 -28.50
CA TYR A 100 7.10 -9.50 -27.07
C TYR A 100 5.94 -8.69 -26.49
N ALA A 101 5.15 -9.30 -25.60
CA ALA A 101 4.12 -8.60 -24.85
C ALA A 101 4.77 -7.53 -23.96
N VAL A 102 4.45 -6.27 -24.23
CA VAL A 102 4.85 -5.15 -23.37
C VAL A 102 3.85 -5.08 -22.22
N HIS A 103 4.27 -5.52 -21.04
CA HIS A 103 3.51 -5.28 -19.81
C HIS A 103 3.83 -3.87 -19.30
N ASP A 104 3.02 -2.89 -19.68
CA ASP A 104 3.15 -1.50 -19.20
C ASP A 104 2.79 -1.36 -17.71
N ASP A 105 2.08 -2.34 -17.14
CA ASP A 105 1.46 -2.24 -15.81
C ASP A 105 2.13 -3.18 -14.80
N VAL A 106 3.45 -3.12 -14.66
CA VAL A 106 4.13 -3.82 -13.54
C VAL A 106 3.83 -3.02 -12.27
N PRO A 107 3.04 -3.56 -11.32
CA PRO A 107 2.68 -2.80 -10.13
C PRO A 107 3.97 -2.47 -9.36
N THR A 108 4.04 -1.27 -8.81
CA THR A 108 5.23 -0.84 -8.07
C THR A 108 5.41 -1.73 -6.85
N ALA A 109 6.60 -2.32 -6.72
CA ALA A 109 6.90 -3.19 -5.60
C ALA A 109 6.96 -2.38 -4.29
N ILE A 110 6.25 -2.87 -3.28
CA ILE A 110 6.23 -2.26 -1.95
C ILE A 110 7.50 -2.67 -1.20
N THR A 111 8.26 -1.68 -0.72
CA THR A 111 9.56 -1.88 -0.05
C THR A 111 9.39 -2.37 1.38
N GLY A 112 8.32 -1.92 2.05
CA GLY A 112 7.96 -2.32 3.41
C GLY A 112 6.60 -1.73 3.76
N VAL A 113 5.96 -2.27 4.80
CA VAL A 113 4.61 -1.86 5.23
C VAL A 113 4.67 -1.25 6.63
N ILE A 114 4.04 -0.09 6.80
CA ILE A 114 3.80 0.56 8.08
C ILE A 114 2.31 0.51 8.35
N GLY A 115 1.89 -0.20 9.40
CA GLY A 115 0.48 -0.19 9.78
C GLY A 115 0.05 -1.39 10.59
N GLY A 116 -1.26 -1.65 10.55
CA GLY A 116 -1.91 -2.58 11.47
C GLY A 116 -2.16 -1.90 12.81
N SER A 117 -3.16 -1.01 12.85
CA SER A 117 -3.51 -0.29 14.10
C SER A 117 -4.15 -1.20 15.15
N TYR A 118 -4.72 -2.33 14.75
CA TYR A 118 -5.28 -3.35 15.62
C TYR A 118 -4.45 -4.63 15.47
N SER A 119 -4.25 -5.34 16.58
CA SER A 119 -3.35 -6.49 16.61
C SER A 119 -3.85 -7.67 15.76
N ASP A 120 -5.16 -7.87 15.68
CA ASP A 120 -5.78 -8.86 14.79
C ASP A 120 -5.48 -8.57 13.31
N VAL A 121 -5.56 -7.31 12.90
CA VAL A 121 -5.14 -6.86 11.57
C VAL A 121 -3.65 -7.12 11.38
N SER A 122 -2.79 -6.70 12.31
CA SER A 122 -1.32 -6.87 12.20
C SER A 122 -0.86 -8.32 12.13
N ILE A 123 -1.58 -9.24 12.77
CA ILE A 123 -1.25 -10.67 12.72
C ILE A 123 -1.55 -11.26 11.34
N GLN A 124 -2.58 -10.72 10.67
CA GLN A 124 -3.08 -11.26 9.42
C GLN A 124 -2.32 -10.75 8.19
N VAL A 125 -1.63 -9.61 8.32
CA VAL A 125 -0.97 -8.87 7.21
C VAL A 125 0.55 -8.93 7.26
#